data_AF-A0A9P8KWB8-F1
#
_entry.id   AF-A0A9P8KWB8-F1
#
_cell.length_a   1.000
_cell.length_b   1.000
_cell.length_c   1.000
_cell.angle_alpha   90.00
_cell.angle_beta   90.00
_cell.angle_gamma   90.00
#
_symmetry.space_group_name_H-M   'P 1'
#
loop_
_entity.id
_entity.type
_entity.pdbx_description
1 polymer ?
#
loop_
_entity_poly.entity_id
_entity_poly.type
_entity_poly.pdbx_seq_one_letter_code
_entity_poly.pdbx_strand_id
1 'polypeptide(L)'
;MATEKKFNYINFARMKDLLDFLAPEKMTEIIYVANCTTFRRLLLNQYGRADLDIDHEIATNPDTKLTYLGYKRFLESDLKYIFPRGVNRTANEYKRECKYLAKQMLLRGDAFARAIKNAFPNHLRLSIHESVGINKLWICLLNTKTGYTTPWHCSVAKLADGEWISAPMAEFSKDDRLELIYEAGRPSYFKEKPLQHGGLNIDETSASYLQEARPRSAIEYFSEASTPTLVSPNTTSHNNSPVFSPRANKLSSVVSASETSSPPSLASSFQDVVAEDGSNTAPLPGDPAPAEVPYGRRLLPQIIDKVAVVEPERIVFSLATLSGDSLNFDHISARIFSKAVDKTAWWLNSLVGKPDSVQPVGYIGPHDLRYVLLTYACVKVGYAALFLSPKNSLEGALAVLESVNCNIWVNAADVPLVSLVNDILEKRPMNLLQLPEVNELLSIGTVKRFPYTKTFEEAINEPFCYLHTSGSTGVPKPIPWSHGLIGTMDAVRLLPPAEGYDDLLPWTSDWKPGDTIYSSFPMSHGAGIIMDILMPALFDLHCILGPRSVLPNVNLVETTGRECQD
;
A
#
# COMPACT_ATOMS: atom_id res chain seq x y z
N MET A 1 -18.13 6.33 -30.79
CA MET A 1 -17.19 6.34 -31.94
C MET A 1 -17.49 5.27 -33.01
N ALA A 2 -17.23 3.97 -32.79
CA ALA A 2 -17.38 2.96 -33.86
C ALA A 2 -18.79 2.91 -34.46
N THR A 3 -19.82 2.95 -33.60
CA THR A 3 -21.24 3.06 -34.01
C THR A 3 -21.53 4.35 -34.77
N GLU A 4 -21.09 5.50 -34.26
CA GLU A 4 -21.30 6.81 -34.90
C GLU A 4 -20.64 6.89 -36.28
N LYS A 5 -19.45 6.30 -36.44
CA LYS A 5 -18.71 6.22 -37.71
C LYS A 5 -19.12 5.04 -38.60
N LYS A 6 -20.12 4.24 -38.19
CA LYS A 6 -20.64 3.07 -38.93
C LYS A 6 -19.57 2.03 -39.28
N PHE A 7 -18.62 1.80 -38.37
CA PHE A 7 -17.61 0.75 -38.51
C PHE A 7 -18.21 -0.62 -38.16
N ASN A 8 -18.92 -1.21 -39.13
CA ASN A 8 -19.70 -2.43 -38.93
C ASN A 8 -18.87 -3.73 -38.86
N TYR A 9 -17.55 -3.65 -39.11
CA TYR A 9 -16.64 -4.80 -39.10
C TYR A 9 -15.73 -4.83 -37.86
N ILE A 10 -16.00 -3.99 -36.86
CA ILE A 10 -15.23 -3.92 -35.61
C ILE A 10 -16.15 -4.27 -34.44
N ASN A 11 -15.88 -5.41 -33.81
CA ASN A 11 -16.57 -5.85 -32.60
C ASN A 11 -15.64 -5.71 -31.39
N PHE A 12 -16.22 -5.43 -30.22
CA PHE A 12 -15.49 -5.25 -28.97
C PHE A 12 -15.85 -6.39 -28.01
N ALA A 13 -14.83 -7.13 -27.57
CA ALA A 13 -14.93 -8.05 -26.46
C ALA A 13 -14.21 -7.45 -25.23
N ARG A 14 -14.88 -7.42 -24.10
CA ARG A 14 -14.37 -6.98 -22.80
C ARG A 14 -14.04 -8.19 -21.94
N MET A 15 -13.38 -8.00 -20.79
CA MET A 15 -13.03 -9.12 -19.90
C MET A 15 -14.24 -9.98 -19.50
N LYS A 16 -15.42 -9.36 -19.28
CA LYS A 16 -16.65 -10.10 -18.97
C LYS A 16 -17.06 -11.08 -20.08
N ASP A 17 -16.67 -10.83 -21.32
CA ASP A 17 -17.03 -11.64 -22.49
C ASP A 17 -16.04 -12.81 -22.68
N LEU A 18 -14.96 -12.85 -21.90
CA LEU A 18 -13.91 -13.89 -21.94
C LEU A 18 -13.95 -14.84 -20.73
N LEU A 19 -14.79 -14.51 -19.75
CA LEU A 19 -14.79 -15.14 -18.43
C LEU A 19 -16.19 -15.67 -18.13
N ASP A 20 -16.24 -16.86 -17.54
CA ASP A 20 -17.49 -17.40 -17.03
C ASP A 20 -17.83 -16.72 -15.71
N PHE A 21 -18.82 -15.83 -15.74
CA PHE A 21 -19.19 -14.98 -14.61
C PHE A 21 -20.67 -14.63 -14.66
N LEU A 22 -21.37 -14.86 -13.55
CA LEU A 22 -22.76 -14.46 -13.36
C LEU A 22 -22.83 -12.93 -13.22
N ALA A 23 -22.95 -12.25 -14.34
CA ALA A 23 -23.17 -10.81 -14.41
C ALA A 23 -24.67 -10.47 -14.49
N PRO A 24 -25.08 -9.29 -13.99
CA PRO A 24 -26.36 -8.69 -14.36
C PRO A 24 -26.47 -8.54 -15.89
N GLU A 25 -27.65 -8.79 -16.46
CA GLU A 25 -27.89 -8.69 -17.92
C GLU A 25 -27.46 -7.33 -18.50
N LYS A 26 -27.66 -6.24 -17.74
CA LYS A 26 -27.27 -4.88 -18.13
C LYS A 26 -26.02 -4.44 -17.38
N MET A 27 -24.91 -4.34 -18.12
CA MET A 27 -23.64 -3.84 -17.61
C MET A 27 -23.50 -2.34 -17.87
N THR A 28 -23.98 -1.51 -16.95
CA THR A 28 -23.64 -0.08 -16.92
C THR A 28 -22.17 0.10 -16.55
N GLU A 29 -21.61 1.29 -16.78
CA GLU A 29 -20.21 1.60 -16.47
C GLU A 29 -19.87 1.33 -14.98
N ILE A 30 -20.73 1.79 -14.06
CA ILE A 30 -20.54 1.60 -12.62
C ILE A 30 -20.51 0.11 -12.27
N ILE A 31 -21.44 -0.68 -12.80
CA ILE A 31 -21.50 -2.13 -12.55
C ILE A 31 -20.25 -2.81 -13.11
N TYR A 32 -19.76 -2.37 -14.28
CA TYR A 32 -18.55 -2.92 -14.89
C TYR A 32 -17.31 -2.62 -14.05
N VAL A 33 -17.15 -1.36 -13.63
CA VAL A 33 -16.03 -0.95 -12.79
C VAL A 33 -16.04 -1.67 -11.44
N ALA A 34 -17.21 -1.83 -10.81
CA ALA A 34 -17.35 -2.56 -9.56
C ALA A 34 -16.87 -4.03 -9.67
N ASN A 35 -17.01 -4.64 -10.85
CA ASN A 35 -16.61 -6.02 -11.09
C ASN A 35 -15.20 -6.17 -11.69
N CYS A 36 -14.49 -5.08 -12.03
CA CYS A 36 -13.15 -5.15 -12.64
C CYS A 36 -12.14 -5.96 -11.83
N THR A 37 -12.19 -5.87 -10.50
CA THR A 37 -11.29 -6.67 -9.64
C THR A 37 -11.65 -8.15 -9.68
N THR A 38 -12.94 -8.49 -9.68
CA THR A 38 -13.43 -9.86 -9.85
C THR A 38 -13.01 -10.42 -11.21
N PHE A 39 -13.16 -9.65 -12.30
CA PHE A 39 -12.71 -10.06 -13.63
C PHE A 39 -11.21 -10.36 -13.66
N ARG A 40 -10.39 -9.48 -13.08
CA ARG A 40 -8.94 -9.72 -12.99
C ARG A 40 -8.62 -10.98 -12.20
N ARG A 41 -9.32 -11.22 -11.08
CA ARG A 41 -9.13 -12.41 -10.26
C ARG A 41 -9.52 -13.68 -11.01
N LEU A 42 -10.70 -13.71 -11.64
CA LEU A 42 -11.16 -14.86 -12.42
C LEU A 42 -10.23 -15.13 -13.60
N LEU A 43 -9.82 -14.08 -14.31
CA LEU A 43 -8.85 -14.19 -15.38
C LEU A 43 -7.55 -14.82 -14.90
N LEU A 44 -7.01 -14.41 -13.76
CA LEU A 44 -5.76 -14.97 -13.25
C LEU A 44 -5.94 -16.38 -12.65
N ASN A 45 -7.08 -16.69 -12.06
CA ASN A 45 -7.30 -18.02 -11.48
C ASN A 45 -7.53 -19.09 -12.55
N GLN A 46 -8.32 -18.76 -13.58
CA GLN A 46 -8.64 -19.69 -14.68
C GLN A 46 -7.55 -19.68 -15.75
N TYR A 47 -7.14 -18.45 -16.09
CA TYR A 47 -6.14 -18.08 -17.08
C TYR A 47 -4.70 -18.19 -16.64
N GLY A 48 -4.36 -18.13 -15.35
CA GLY A 48 -2.98 -17.94 -14.89
C GLY A 48 -2.13 -19.21 -14.95
N ARG A 49 -0.82 -19.02 -14.95
CA ARG A 49 0.17 -20.08 -14.82
C ARG A 49 1.06 -19.77 -13.63
N ALA A 50 0.95 -20.58 -12.58
CA ALA A 50 1.79 -20.44 -11.38
C ALA A 50 3.24 -20.87 -11.66
N ASP A 51 3.45 -21.74 -12.65
CA ASP A 51 4.73 -22.30 -13.07
C ASP A 51 5.47 -21.44 -14.11
N LEU A 52 4.89 -20.31 -14.53
CA LEU A 52 5.48 -19.46 -15.56
C LEU A 52 6.66 -18.66 -14.99
N ASP A 53 7.87 -19.13 -15.26
CA ASP A 53 9.09 -18.35 -15.08
C ASP A 53 9.17 -17.27 -16.17
N ILE A 54 8.76 -16.05 -15.81
CA ILE A 54 8.74 -14.93 -16.75
C ILE A 54 10.15 -14.49 -17.17
N ASP A 55 11.16 -14.69 -16.33
CA ASP A 55 12.54 -14.34 -16.68
C ASP A 55 13.10 -15.31 -17.72
N HIS A 56 12.84 -16.61 -17.54
CA HIS A 56 13.14 -17.61 -18.55
C HIS A 56 12.40 -17.32 -19.87
N GLU A 57 11.09 -17.05 -19.80
CA GLU A 57 10.26 -16.76 -20.98
C GLU A 57 10.76 -15.51 -21.74
N ILE A 58 11.16 -14.45 -21.03
CA ILE A 58 11.78 -13.26 -21.66
C ILE A 58 13.11 -13.61 -22.33
N ALA A 59 13.89 -14.53 -21.76
CA ALA A 59 15.17 -14.92 -22.30
C ALA A 59 15.04 -15.82 -23.55
N THR A 60 14.04 -16.70 -23.59
CA THR A 60 13.94 -17.77 -24.59
C THR A 60 12.85 -17.55 -25.65
N ASN A 61 11.83 -16.74 -25.38
CA ASN A 61 10.76 -16.45 -26.33
C ASN A 61 10.91 -15.04 -26.97
N PRO A 62 11.20 -14.95 -28.28
CA PRO A 62 11.36 -13.67 -28.97
C PRO A 62 10.15 -12.73 -28.87
N ASP A 63 8.91 -13.25 -28.95
CA ASP A 63 7.70 -12.42 -28.86
C ASP A 63 7.52 -11.80 -27.47
N THR A 64 7.82 -12.58 -26.43
CA THR A 64 7.77 -12.11 -25.04
C THR A 64 8.86 -11.07 -24.81
N LYS A 65 10.08 -11.32 -25.30
CA LYS A 65 11.20 -10.37 -25.22
C LYS A 65 10.88 -9.03 -25.88
N LEU A 66 10.33 -9.05 -27.10
CA LEU A 66 9.95 -7.83 -27.83
C LEU A 66 8.86 -7.04 -27.07
N THR A 67 7.86 -7.75 -26.53
CA THR A 67 6.81 -7.13 -25.72
C THR A 67 7.37 -6.50 -24.44
N TYR A 68 8.27 -7.21 -23.73
CA TYR A 68 8.96 -6.72 -22.54
C TYR A 68 9.77 -5.45 -22.81
N LEU A 69 10.53 -5.43 -23.91
CA LEU A 69 11.33 -4.27 -24.32
C LEU A 69 10.44 -3.07 -24.66
N GLY A 70 9.28 -3.31 -25.27
CA GLY A 70 8.24 -2.31 -25.46
C GLY A 70 7.78 -1.72 -24.12
N TYR A 71 7.39 -2.55 -23.17
CA TYR A 71 6.93 -2.12 -21.83
C TYR A 71 7.99 -1.28 -21.11
N LYS A 72 9.25 -1.73 -21.13
CA LYS A 72 10.36 -0.99 -20.54
C LYS A 72 10.53 0.41 -21.14
N ARG A 73 10.22 0.59 -22.42
CA ARG A 73 10.40 1.87 -23.14
C ARG A 73 9.40 2.94 -22.70
N PHE A 74 8.12 2.58 -22.46
CA PHE A 74 7.07 3.57 -22.15
C PHE A 74 6.69 3.65 -20.67
N LEU A 75 6.88 2.58 -19.88
CA LEU A 75 6.46 2.59 -18.48
C LEU A 75 7.16 3.67 -17.64
N GLU A 76 8.41 4.01 -17.98
CA GLU A 76 9.12 5.09 -17.29
C GLU A 76 8.42 6.44 -17.45
N SER A 77 7.85 6.75 -18.64
CA SER A 77 7.11 7.99 -18.89
C SER A 77 5.69 7.93 -18.32
N ASP A 78 4.99 6.81 -18.50
CA ASP A 78 3.60 6.66 -18.07
C ASP A 78 3.46 6.77 -16.55
N LEU A 79 4.37 6.12 -15.82
CA LEU A 79 4.30 6.09 -14.36
C LEU A 79 4.88 7.35 -13.71
N LYS A 80 5.54 8.24 -14.46
CA LYS A 80 6.26 9.39 -13.88
C LYS A 80 5.36 10.31 -13.07
N TYR A 81 4.09 10.42 -13.46
CA TYR A 81 3.10 11.29 -12.81
C TYR A 81 2.27 10.58 -11.74
N ILE A 82 2.25 9.24 -11.76
CA ILE A 82 1.51 8.40 -10.80
C ILE A 82 2.41 8.00 -9.64
N PHE A 83 3.66 7.62 -9.95
CA PHE A 83 4.71 7.22 -9.01
C PHE A 83 5.95 8.10 -9.25
N PRO A 84 5.88 9.40 -8.90
CA PRO A 84 7.02 10.28 -9.10
C PRO A 84 8.24 9.79 -8.32
N ARG A 85 9.43 10.06 -8.85
CA ARG A 85 10.69 9.70 -8.18
C ARG A 85 10.83 10.37 -6.82
N GLY A 86 10.39 11.62 -6.68
CA GLY A 86 10.61 12.39 -5.45
C GLY A 86 12.09 12.52 -5.09
N VAL A 87 12.39 12.88 -3.84
CA VAL A 87 13.77 13.05 -3.34
C VAL A 87 14.40 11.69 -2.96
N ASN A 88 13.57 10.71 -2.60
CA ASN A 88 14.01 9.45 -1.99
C ASN A 88 14.14 8.28 -2.99
N ARG A 89 13.91 8.49 -4.30
CA ARG A 89 14.05 7.43 -5.33
C ARG A 89 15.07 7.81 -6.40
N THR A 90 16.13 7.03 -6.47
CA THR A 90 17.15 7.18 -7.52
C THR A 90 16.59 6.81 -8.90
N ALA A 91 17.27 7.26 -9.96
CA ALA A 91 16.87 6.91 -11.33
C ALA A 91 16.96 5.40 -11.58
N ASN A 92 17.95 4.74 -10.99
CA ASN A 92 18.16 3.31 -11.15
C ASN A 92 17.11 2.48 -10.42
N GLU A 93 16.69 2.90 -9.22
CA GLU A 93 15.60 2.27 -8.48
C GLU A 93 14.28 2.37 -9.25
N TYR A 94 13.95 3.55 -9.77
CA TYR A 94 12.75 3.74 -10.57
C TYR A 94 12.73 2.85 -11.81
N LYS A 95 13.87 2.73 -12.52
CA LYS A 95 14.01 1.82 -13.65
C LYS A 95 13.84 0.36 -13.25
N ARG A 96 14.33 -0.04 -12.08
CA ARG A 96 14.16 -1.41 -11.54
C ARG A 96 12.69 -1.71 -11.22
N GLU A 97 11.99 -0.77 -10.60
CA GLU A 97 10.54 -0.88 -10.33
C GLU A 97 9.72 -0.97 -11.63
N CYS A 98 10.04 -0.16 -12.65
CA CYS A 98 9.37 -0.23 -13.95
C CYS A 98 9.58 -1.59 -14.63
N LYS A 99 10.79 -2.16 -14.55
CA LYS A 99 11.06 -3.53 -15.05
C LYS A 99 10.24 -4.58 -14.31
N TYR A 100 10.13 -4.46 -12.99
CA TYR A 100 9.29 -5.36 -12.21
C TYR A 100 7.82 -5.28 -12.68
N LEU A 101 7.28 -4.08 -12.84
CA LEU A 101 5.91 -3.91 -13.33
C LEU A 101 5.72 -4.48 -14.74
N ALA A 102 6.69 -4.29 -15.64
CA ALA A 102 6.67 -4.86 -16.98
C ALA A 102 6.53 -6.39 -16.94
N LYS A 103 7.27 -7.09 -16.07
CA LYS A 103 7.14 -8.53 -15.86
C LYS A 103 5.74 -8.92 -15.37
N GLN A 104 5.21 -8.18 -14.40
CA GLN A 104 3.85 -8.39 -13.89
C GLN A 104 2.78 -8.15 -14.96
N MET A 105 3.00 -7.22 -15.90
CA MET A 105 2.12 -7.01 -17.04
C MET A 105 2.19 -8.18 -18.03
N LEU A 106 3.37 -8.76 -18.28
CA LEU A 106 3.51 -9.93 -19.15
C LEU A 106 2.79 -11.16 -18.59
N LEU A 107 2.92 -11.43 -17.28
CA LEU A 107 2.18 -12.52 -16.63
C LEU A 107 0.66 -12.38 -16.83
N ARG A 108 0.13 -11.16 -16.65
CA ARG A 108 -1.29 -10.88 -16.90
C ARG A 108 -1.64 -10.96 -18.39
N GLY A 109 -0.75 -10.50 -19.25
CA GLY A 109 -0.90 -10.54 -20.71
C GLY A 109 -0.95 -11.98 -21.25
N ASP A 110 -0.18 -12.88 -20.68
CA ASP A 110 -0.18 -14.31 -20.99
C ASP A 110 -1.51 -14.97 -20.59
N ALA A 111 -2.00 -14.72 -19.36
CA ALA A 111 -3.33 -15.17 -18.93
C ALA A 111 -4.45 -14.63 -19.85
N PHE A 112 -4.35 -13.35 -20.22
CA PHE A 112 -5.29 -12.71 -21.15
C PHE A 112 -5.23 -13.33 -22.55
N ALA A 113 -4.04 -13.65 -23.07
CA ALA A 113 -3.88 -14.29 -24.36
C ALA A 113 -4.49 -15.70 -24.37
N ARG A 114 -4.35 -16.47 -23.29
CA ARG A 114 -5.02 -17.76 -23.13
C ARG A 114 -6.55 -17.64 -23.09
N ALA A 115 -7.08 -16.67 -22.34
CA ALA A 115 -8.52 -16.42 -22.31
C ALA A 115 -9.07 -16.07 -23.70
N ILE A 116 -8.35 -15.24 -24.46
CA ILE A 116 -8.72 -14.94 -25.85
C ILE A 116 -8.68 -16.19 -26.72
N LYS A 117 -7.63 -17.01 -26.63
CA LYS A 117 -7.52 -18.25 -27.41
C LYS A 117 -8.66 -19.22 -27.10
N ASN A 118 -9.10 -19.28 -25.85
CA ASN A 118 -10.25 -20.09 -25.44
C ASN A 118 -11.58 -19.54 -26.00
N ALA A 119 -11.81 -18.24 -25.89
CA ALA A 119 -13.05 -17.62 -26.37
C ALA A 119 -13.15 -17.57 -27.92
N PHE A 120 -12.01 -17.46 -28.60
CA PHE A 120 -11.92 -17.25 -30.05
C PHE A 120 -10.91 -18.20 -30.71
N PRO A 121 -11.09 -19.53 -30.62
CA PRO A 121 -10.08 -20.52 -31.03
C PRO A 121 -9.79 -20.50 -32.53
N ASN A 122 -10.76 -20.08 -33.35
CA ASN A 122 -10.69 -20.09 -34.81
C ASN A 122 -10.41 -18.70 -35.41
N HIS A 123 -9.95 -17.74 -34.61
CA HIS A 123 -9.66 -16.37 -35.07
C HIS A 123 -8.17 -16.14 -35.27
N LEU A 124 -7.82 -15.36 -36.29
CA LEU A 124 -6.46 -14.89 -36.49
C LEU A 124 -6.05 -13.95 -35.35
N ARG A 125 -4.96 -14.28 -34.66
CA ARG A 125 -4.49 -13.48 -33.52
C ARG A 125 -3.67 -12.28 -34.00
N LEU A 126 -4.32 -11.13 -34.10
CA LEU A 126 -3.63 -9.86 -34.31
C LEU A 126 -3.02 -9.32 -33.00
N SER A 127 -1.93 -8.56 -33.13
CA SER A 127 -1.18 -7.94 -32.05
C SER A 127 -0.73 -6.54 -32.45
N ILE A 128 -0.74 -5.61 -31.50
CA ILE A 128 -0.14 -4.28 -31.65
C ILE A 128 1.35 -4.25 -31.24
N HIS A 129 1.83 -5.33 -30.61
CA HIS A 129 3.23 -5.54 -30.29
C HIS A 129 3.88 -6.38 -31.38
N GLU A 130 5.16 -6.09 -31.66
CA GLU A 130 5.99 -6.89 -32.56
C GLU A 130 5.90 -8.38 -32.26
N SER A 131 6.05 -9.14 -33.33
CA SER A 131 5.96 -10.59 -33.29
C SER A 131 6.82 -11.18 -34.40
N VAL A 132 7.43 -12.34 -34.14
CA VAL A 132 8.07 -13.18 -35.15
C VAL A 132 7.05 -13.93 -36.02
N GLY A 133 5.75 -13.74 -35.79
CA GLY A 133 4.69 -14.20 -36.67
C GLY A 133 4.25 -15.65 -36.46
N ILE A 134 4.74 -16.32 -35.40
CA ILE A 134 4.43 -17.73 -35.13
C ILE A 134 3.06 -17.88 -34.46
N ASN A 135 2.82 -17.17 -33.35
CA ASN A 135 1.58 -17.31 -32.55
C ASN A 135 0.62 -16.12 -32.68
N LYS A 136 1.10 -14.99 -33.17
CA LYS A 136 0.34 -13.75 -33.38
C LYS A 136 0.94 -12.97 -34.55
N LEU A 137 0.11 -12.30 -35.34
CA LEU A 137 0.56 -11.38 -36.38
C LEU A 137 0.51 -9.95 -35.83
N TRP A 138 1.60 -9.21 -36.00
CA TRP A 138 1.62 -7.83 -35.55
C TRP A 138 1.06 -6.90 -36.64
N ILE A 139 0.38 -5.82 -36.22
CA ILE A 139 -0.18 -4.80 -37.10
C ILE A 139 0.08 -3.42 -36.49
N CYS A 140 0.53 -2.48 -37.31
CA CYS A 140 0.60 -1.08 -36.92
C CYS A 140 -0.73 -0.40 -37.24
N LEU A 141 -1.34 0.25 -36.24
CA LEU A 141 -2.63 0.94 -36.41
C LEU A 141 -2.49 2.40 -36.86
N LEU A 142 -1.28 2.96 -36.75
CA LEU A 142 -1.00 4.36 -37.02
C LEU A 142 0.18 4.48 -37.98
N ASN A 143 0.17 5.54 -38.80
CA ASN A 143 1.31 5.89 -39.62
C ASN A 143 2.39 6.54 -38.75
N THR A 144 3.45 5.80 -38.44
CA THR A 144 4.49 6.23 -37.48
C THR A 144 5.87 5.83 -37.97
N LYS A 145 6.84 6.75 -37.83
CA LYS A 145 8.25 6.53 -38.22
C LYS A 145 9.19 6.31 -37.03
N THR A 146 8.78 6.69 -35.81
CA THR A 146 9.61 6.66 -34.59
C THR A 146 9.56 5.34 -33.82
N GLY A 147 8.79 4.35 -34.30
CA GLY A 147 8.60 3.02 -33.69
C GLY A 147 7.15 2.74 -33.29
N TYR A 148 6.90 1.67 -32.54
CA TYR A 148 5.55 1.22 -32.17
C TYR A 148 4.84 2.19 -31.24
N THR A 149 3.96 3.00 -31.82
CA THR A 149 3.03 3.88 -31.12
C THR A 149 1.63 3.31 -31.21
N THR A 150 0.93 3.29 -30.07
CA THR A 150 -0.48 2.85 -30.03
C THR A 150 -1.35 4.08 -29.82
N PRO A 151 -2.60 4.10 -30.35
CA PRO A 151 -3.47 5.27 -30.27
C PRO A 151 -3.71 5.82 -28.87
N TRP A 152 -3.58 5.00 -27.83
CA TRP A 152 -3.79 5.40 -26.44
C TRP A 152 -2.52 5.87 -25.71
N HIS A 153 -1.34 5.79 -26.34
CA HIS A 153 -0.09 6.35 -25.79
C HIS A 153 0.44 7.54 -26.63
N CYS A 154 -0.27 7.94 -27.68
CA CYS A 154 0.20 8.94 -28.66
C CYS A 154 -0.93 9.86 -29.14
N SER A 155 -0.55 10.94 -29.83
CA SER A 155 -1.45 11.81 -30.57
C SER A 155 -1.19 11.67 -32.07
N VAL A 156 -2.09 12.22 -32.88
CA VAL A 156 -1.92 12.31 -34.34
C VAL A 156 -1.76 13.76 -34.78
N ALA A 157 -0.95 13.98 -35.82
CA ALA A 157 -0.79 15.27 -36.48
C ALA A 157 -1.10 15.17 -37.97
N LYS A 158 -1.76 16.19 -38.53
CA LYS A 158 -1.97 16.33 -39.97
C LYS A 158 -0.99 17.36 -40.53
N LEU A 159 -0.09 16.90 -41.40
CA LEU A 159 0.92 17.73 -42.06
C LEU A 159 0.31 18.55 -43.21
N ALA A 160 1.07 19.51 -43.72
CA ALA A 160 0.66 20.41 -44.79
C ALA A 160 0.41 19.70 -46.14
N ASP A 161 1.11 18.59 -46.38
CA ASP A 161 0.90 17.70 -47.53
C ASP A 161 -0.38 16.84 -47.40
N GLY A 162 -1.02 16.87 -46.23
CA GLY A 162 -2.24 16.12 -45.92
C GLY A 162 -2.00 14.77 -45.26
N GLU A 163 -0.75 14.34 -45.11
CA GLU A 163 -0.39 13.09 -44.43
C GLU A 163 -0.74 13.17 -42.94
N TRP A 164 -1.18 12.03 -42.41
CA TRP A 164 -1.39 11.86 -40.98
C TRP A 164 -0.22 11.07 -40.39
N ILE A 165 0.36 11.58 -39.31
CA ILE A 165 1.46 10.95 -38.59
C ILE A 165 1.10 10.80 -37.11
N SER A 166 1.76 9.89 -36.39
CA SER A 166 1.63 9.76 -34.94
C SER A 166 2.95 9.80 -34.19
N ALA A 167 2.91 10.45 -33.03
CA ALA A 167 4.01 10.54 -32.08
C ALA A 167 3.47 10.78 -30.65
N PRO A 168 4.30 10.63 -29.60
CA PRO A 168 3.95 11.09 -28.27
C PRO A 168 3.55 12.57 -28.28
N MET A 169 2.48 12.93 -27.56
CA MET A 169 1.93 14.29 -27.55
C MET A 169 2.97 15.38 -27.23
N ALA A 170 3.95 15.06 -26.38
CA ALA A 170 5.02 15.96 -26.00
C ALA A 170 5.95 16.34 -27.17
N GLU A 171 6.06 15.52 -28.22
CA GLU A 171 6.87 15.86 -29.40
C GLU A 171 6.17 16.89 -30.27
N PHE A 172 4.86 16.76 -30.49
CA PHE A 172 4.08 17.75 -31.24
C PHE A 172 3.90 19.06 -30.47
N SER A 173 3.77 18.99 -29.15
CA SER A 173 3.56 20.18 -28.32
C SER A 173 4.79 21.09 -28.23
N LYS A 174 6.00 20.58 -28.54
CA LYS A 174 7.24 21.36 -28.59
C LYS A 174 7.46 22.01 -29.96
N ASP A 175 6.72 21.59 -30.98
CA ASP A 175 6.89 22.10 -32.33
C ASP A 175 5.93 23.25 -32.59
N ASP A 176 6.44 24.48 -32.53
CA ASP A 176 5.65 25.69 -32.72
C ASP A 176 5.00 25.80 -34.12
N ARG A 177 5.43 24.96 -35.07
CA ARG A 177 4.81 24.84 -36.40
C ARG A 177 3.48 24.08 -36.37
N LEU A 178 3.20 23.33 -35.31
CA LEU A 178 1.94 22.62 -35.12
C LEU A 178 0.98 23.42 -34.22
N GLU A 179 -0.32 23.27 -34.45
CA GLU A 179 -1.39 23.78 -33.59
C GLU A 179 -2.34 22.67 -33.14
N LEU A 180 -2.85 22.77 -31.91
CA LEU A 180 -3.84 21.83 -31.39
C LEU A 180 -5.24 22.21 -31.89
N ILE A 181 -5.88 21.29 -32.62
CA ILE A 181 -7.22 21.45 -33.15
C ILE A 181 -8.26 20.90 -32.18
N TYR A 182 -9.34 21.66 -32.00
CA TYR A 182 -10.48 21.29 -31.18
C TYR A 182 -11.65 20.88 -32.06
N GLU A 183 -12.28 19.76 -31.72
CA GLU A 183 -13.53 19.30 -32.33
C GLU A 183 -14.58 19.17 -31.23
N ALA A 184 -15.77 19.76 -31.43
CA ALA A 184 -16.83 19.79 -30.44
C ALA A 184 -16.36 20.27 -29.03
N GLY A 185 -15.45 21.25 -29.00
CA GLY A 185 -14.90 21.82 -27.77
C GLY A 185 -13.89 20.93 -27.03
N ARG A 186 -13.43 19.83 -27.64
CA ARG A 186 -12.41 18.93 -27.06
C ARG A 186 -11.15 18.89 -27.92
N PRO A 187 -9.95 18.80 -27.33
CA PRO A 187 -8.73 18.64 -28.09
C PRO A 187 -8.78 17.32 -28.87
N SER A 188 -8.52 17.39 -30.17
CA SER A 188 -8.69 16.25 -31.11
C SER A 188 -7.35 15.80 -31.70
N TYR A 189 -6.64 16.68 -32.41
CA TYR A 189 -5.37 16.36 -33.09
C TYR A 189 -4.50 17.60 -33.32
N PHE A 190 -3.25 17.42 -33.74
CA PHE A 190 -2.36 18.52 -34.12
C PHE A 190 -2.40 18.79 -35.63
N LYS A 191 -2.24 20.03 -36.07
CA LYS A 191 -2.20 20.37 -37.50
C LYS A 191 -1.03 21.30 -37.79
N GLU A 192 -0.35 21.07 -38.90
CA GLU A 192 0.67 22.00 -39.39
C GLU A 192 0.04 23.34 -39.77
N LYS A 193 0.61 24.42 -39.22
CA LYS A 193 0.22 25.79 -39.51
C LYS A 193 0.66 26.13 -40.95
N PRO A 194 -0.09 26.98 -41.66
CA PRO A 194 0.36 27.50 -42.95
C PRO A 194 1.73 28.19 -42.82
N LEU A 195 2.64 27.89 -43.74
CA LEU A 195 3.99 28.49 -43.75
C LEU A 195 3.93 30.02 -43.80
N GLN A 196 4.56 30.66 -42.82
CA GLN A 196 4.88 32.08 -42.89
C GLN A 196 6.12 32.27 -43.77
N HIS A 197 6.23 33.41 -44.46
CA HIS A 197 7.32 33.71 -45.41
C HIS A 197 8.70 33.45 -44.78
N GLY A 198 9.43 32.46 -45.30
CA GLY A 198 10.77 32.07 -44.84
C GLY A 198 10.83 30.94 -43.80
N GLY A 199 9.71 30.33 -43.43
CA GLY A 199 9.68 29.17 -42.51
C GLY A 199 10.22 27.88 -43.15
N LEU A 200 10.86 27.04 -42.34
CA LEU A 200 11.31 25.69 -42.73
C LEU A 200 10.14 24.69 -42.63
N ASN A 201 9.92 23.91 -43.69
CA ASN A 201 8.92 22.83 -43.72
C ASN A 201 9.19 21.79 -42.64
N ILE A 202 8.15 21.09 -42.18
CA ILE A 202 8.29 19.89 -41.35
C ILE A 202 8.75 18.73 -42.26
N ASP A 203 9.98 18.25 -42.05
CA ASP A 203 10.58 17.13 -42.79
C ASP A 203 11.46 16.26 -41.88
N GLU A 204 12.02 15.18 -42.42
CA GLU A 204 12.86 14.23 -41.67
C GLU A 204 14.13 14.87 -41.07
N THR A 205 14.59 16.00 -41.63
CA THR A 205 15.78 16.70 -41.15
C THR A 205 15.47 17.67 -40.01
N SER A 206 14.23 18.18 -39.97
CA SER A 206 13.80 19.22 -39.04
C SER A 206 12.85 18.74 -37.94
N ALA A 207 12.36 17.51 -38.00
CA ALA A 207 11.44 16.95 -37.00
C ALA A 207 11.88 15.55 -36.53
N SER A 208 12.15 15.42 -35.22
CA SER A 208 12.49 14.15 -34.57
C SER A 208 11.43 13.06 -34.79
N TYR A 209 10.16 13.46 -34.89
CA TYR A 209 9.02 12.57 -35.07
C TYR A 209 8.83 12.06 -36.51
N LEU A 210 9.63 12.55 -37.46
CA LEU A 210 9.69 12.06 -38.84
C LEU A 210 10.96 11.24 -39.14
N GLN A 211 11.91 11.20 -38.20
CA GLN A 211 13.12 10.40 -38.37
C GLN A 211 12.80 8.92 -38.17
N GLU A 212 13.17 8.10 -39.16
CA GLU A 212 13.05 6.64 -39.03
C GLU A 212 13.86 6.15 -37.83
N ALA A 213 13.20 5.40 -36.95
CA ALA A 213 13.90 4.67 -35.91
C ALA A 213 14.84 3.66 -36.58
N ARG A 214 16.16 3.76 -36.31
CA ARG A 214 17.15 2.81 -36.85
C ARG A 214 16.68 1.37 -36.57
N PRO A 215 16.45 0.53 -37.59
CA PRO A 215 16.09 -0.86 -37.38
C PRO A 215 17.31 -1.57 -36.79
N ARG A 216 17.22 -1.97 -35.52
CA ARG A 216 18.20 -2.88 -34.92
C ARG A 216 17.83 -4.29 -35.34
N SER A 217 18.73 -4.99 -36.03
CA SER A 217 18.46 -6.37 -36.45
C SER A 217 18.39 -7.30 -35.23
N ALA A 218 17.59 -8.36 -35.32
CA ALA A 218 17.53 -9.39 -34.29
C ALA A 218 18.92 -10.01 -34.00
N ILE A 219 19.84 -10.00 -34.98
CA ILE A 219 21.20 -10.55 -34.88
C ILE A 219 22.11 -9.70 -33.98
N GLU A 220 22.00 -8.37 -34.04
CA GLU A 220 22.72 -7.47 -33.13
C GLU A 220 22.26 -7.64 -31.67
N TYR A 221 21.06 -8.18 -31.45
CA TYR A 221 20.54 -8.54 -30.12
C TYR A 221 21.10 -9.86 -29.57
N PHE A 222 21.62 -10.76 -30.41
CA PHE A 222 22.15 -12.06 -30.00
C PHE A 222 23.65 -12.00 -29.64
N SER A 223 24.39 -11.02 -30.17
CA SER A 223 25.84 -10.89 -29.95
C SER A 223 26.23 -10.19 -28.64
N GLU A 224 25.37 -9.37 -28.03
CA GLU A 224 25.65 -8.73 -26.73
C GLU A 224 25.44 -9.68 -25.52
N ALA A 225 24.89 -10.88 -25.73
CA ALA A 225 24.58 -11.85 -24.67
C ALA A 225 25.68 -12.90 -24.45
N SER A 226 26.91 -12.68 -24.93
CA SER A 226 28.04 -13.61 -24.75
C SER A 226 29.29 -12.90 -24.28
N THR A 227 29.35 -12.56 -22.99
CA THR A 227 30.61 -12.60 -22.22
C THR A 227 30.31 -12.67 -20.71
N PRO A 228 30.61 -13.78 -20.03
CA PRO A 228 30.61 -13.83 -18.58
C PRO A 228 31.96 -13.31 -18.06
N THR A 229 31.95 -12.25 -17.26
CA THR A 229 33.13 -11.79 -16.52
C THR A 229 33.36 -12.72 -15.32
N LEU A 230 34.13 -13.78 -15.53
CA LEU A 230 34.77 -14.55 -14.47
C LEU A 230 35.99 -13.76 -13.98
N VAL A 231 36.04 -13.46 -12.68
CA VAL A 231 37.26 -12.97 -12.02
C VAL A 231 37.58 -13.86 -10.82
N SER A 232 38.69 -14.59 -10.91
CA SER A 232 39.59 -15.04 -9.82
C SER A 232 40.78 -15.80 -10.45
N PRO A 233 41.89 -16.04 -9.74
CA PRO A 233 42.87 -15.08 -9.23
C PRO A 233 44.31 -15.40 -9.73
N ASN A 234 45.29 -14.60 -9.28
CA ASN A 234 46.74 -14.87 -9.16
C ASN A 234 47.75 -14.53 -10.30
N THR A 235 48.60 -13.56 -9.94
CA THR A 235 50.09 -13.55 -9.92
C THR A 235 50.94 -13.57 -11.21
N THR A 236 51.66 -12.44 -11.36
CA THR A 236 53.11 -12.26 -11.64
C THR A 236 53.73 -12.69 -12.98
N SER A 237 54.33 -11.72 -13.70
CA SER A 237 55.80 -11.57 -13.81
C SER A 237 56.23 -10.30 -14.56
N HIS A 238 57.11 -9.50 -13.92
CA HIS A 238 58.36 -8.87 -14.42
C HIS A 238 58.40 -8.25 -15.85
N ASN A 239 58.97 -7.07 -16.13
CA ASN A 239 60.13 -6.39 -15.57
C ASN A 239 60.27 -4.98 -16.18
N ASN A 240 60.63 -3.96 -15.38
CA ASN A 240 61.84 -3.11 -15.55
C ASN A 240 61.71 -1.79 -14.77
N SER A 241 62.37 -1.80 -13.61
CA SER A 241 62.95 -0.66 -12.86
C SER A 241 64.05 0.04 -13.70
N PRO A 242 64.71 1.16 -13.28
CA PRO A 242 64.87 1.66 -11.90
C PRO A 242 64.69 3.20 -11.74
N VAL A 243 64.65 3.80 -10.56
CA VAL A 243 65.80 4.11 -9.68
C VAL A 243 65.34 4.94 -8.45
N PHE A 244 65.96 4.68 -7.29
CA PHE A 244 66.16 5.45 -6.03
C PHE A 244 65.04 5.66 -4.97
N SER A 245 65.35 5.13 -3.78
CA SER A 245 64.74 5.29 -2.44
C SER A 245 65.33 6.51 -1.67
N PRO A 246 65.21 6.65 -0.32
CA PRO A 246 64.02 7.00 0.49
C PRO A 246 64.34 8.11 1.53
N ARG A 247 63.34 8.70 2.24
CA ARG A 247 63.50 9.01 3.69
C ARG A 247 62.23 9.47 4.41
N ALA A 248 62.15 9.02 5.66
CA ALA A 248 61.24 9.41 6.73
C ALA A 248 61.47 10.83 7.27
N ASN A 249 60.43 11.48 7.83
CA ASN A 249 60.31 11.81 9.27
C ASN A 249 59.19 12.83 9.58
N LYS A 250 58.49 12.53 10.70
CA LYS A 250 58.09 13.40 11.83
C LYS A 250 57.06 14.55 11.70
N LEU A 251 56.11 14.45 12.64
CA LEU A 251 55.55 15.45 13.58
C LEU A 251 55.22 16.86 13.06
N SER A 252 53.99 17.30 13.31
CA SER A 252 53.70 18.13 14.50
C SER A 252 52.21 18.48 14.63
N SER A 253 51.77 18.41 15.88
CA SER A 253 50.54 18.92 16.48
C SER A 253 50.51 20.44 16.57
N VAL A 254 49.33 21.08 16.45
CA VAL A 254 48.94 22.23 17.31
C VAL A 254 47.42 22.25 17.51
N VAL A 255 47.05 22.44 18.77
CA VAL A 255 45.73 22.59 19.40
C VAL A 255 45.30 24.08 19.40
N SER A 256 44.01 24.39 19.31
CA SER A 256 43.30 25.28 20.28
C SER A 256 41.84 25.54 19.92
N ALA A 257 41.03 25.56 20.98
CA ALA A 257 39.59 25.78 21.04
C ALA A 257 39.24 27.26 21.24
N SER A 258 37.97 27.62 21.00
CA SER A 258 37.21 28.54 21.86
C SER A 258 35.72 28.59 21.49
N GLU A 259 34.92 28.80 22.54
CA GLU A 259 33.47 28.63 22.73
C GLU A 259 32.60 29.82 22.29
N THR A 260 31.27 29.61 22.26
CA THR A 260 30.15 30.45 22.80
C THR A 260 28.83 30.01 22.11
N SER A 261 27.82 29.38 22.72
CA SER A 261 26.87 29.76 23.80
C SER A 261 25.42 29.74 23.26
N SER A 262 24.58 28.81 23.76
CA SER A 262 23.12 28.64 23.58
C SER A 262 22.31 29.75 24.32
N PRO A 263 20.92 29.82 24.41
CA PRO A 263 19.94 28.75 24.74
C PRO A 263 18.46 28.98 24.20
N PRO A 264 17.34 28.46 24.78
CA PRO A 264 16.90 27.07 25.13
C PRO A 264 15.42 26.71 24.73
N SER A 265 14.99 25.44 24.89
CA SER A 265 13.73 24.99 25.57
C SER A 265 13.52 23.46 25.41
N LEU A 266 13.76 22.66 26.45
CA LEU A 266 12.84 22.16 27.50
C LEU A 266 12.22 20.79 27.18
N ALA A 267 12.97 19.73 27.53
CA ALA A 267 12.50 18.39 27.79
C ALA A 267 11.80 18.33 29.17
N SER A 268 10.66 17.63 29.30
CA SER A 268 10.02 17.37 30.59
C SER A 268 10.31 15.95 31.05
N SER A 269 11.10 15.86 32.12
CA SER A 269 11.46 14.67 32.90
C SER A 269 10.28 14.18 33.76
N PHE A 270 10.10 12.86 33.80
CA PHE A 270 9.22 12.17 34.76
C PHE A 270 9.82 12.29 36.17
N GLN A 271 9.02 12.73 37.15
CA GLN A 271 9.35 12.67 38.57
C GLN A 271 8.68 11.44 39.19
N ASP A 272 9.50 10.63 39.87
CA ASP A 272 9.08 9.51 40.70
C ASP A 272 8.26 9.99 41.90
N VAL A 273 7.04 9.45 42.04
CA VAL A 273 6.24 9.56 43.25
C VAL A 273 6.22 8.19 43.92
N VAL A 274 6.92 8.08 45.05
CA VAL A 274 6.90 6.94 45.95
C VAL A 274 5.82 7.17 47.00
N ALA A 275 4.86 6.23 47.14
CA ALA A 275 4.05 6.08 48.35
C ALA A 275 3.45 4.67 48.44
N GLU A 276 3.31 4.21 49.69
CA GLU A 276 3.22 2.82 50.14
C GLU A 276 1.92 2.05 49.82
N ASP A 277 2.10 0.73 49.88
CA ASP A 277 1.17 -0.37 49.63
C ASP A 277 0.03 -0.47 50.66
N GLY A 278 -1.13 -0.97 50.23
CA GLY A 278 -2.29 -1.16 51.11
C GLY A 278 -3.58 -1.57 50.41
N SER A 279 -3.64 -2.82 49.92
CA SER A 279 -4.79 -3.75 49.99
C SER A 279 -4.81 -4.76 48.83
N ASN A 280 -3.91 -5.75 48.88
CA ASN A 280 -4.12 -7.02 48.20
C ASN A 280 -5.13 -7.85 49.01
N THR A 281 -6.42 -7.73 48.71
CA THR A 281 -7.41 -8.73 49.13
C THR A 281 -7.43 -9.86 48.10
N ALA A 282 -6.79 -10.99 48.44
CA ALA A 282 -7.01 -12.25 47.74
C ALA A 282 -8.47 -12.69 47.95
N PRO A 283 -9.14 -13.28 46.93
CA PRO A 283 -10.50 -13.78 47.10
C PRO A 283 -10.52 -14.94 48.10
N LEU A 284 -11.44 -14.89 49.05
CA LEU A 284 -11.71 -16.01 49.96
C LEU A 284 -12.30 -17.19 49.16
N PRO A 285 -11.98 -18.45 49.51
CA PRO A 285 -12.52 -19.61 48.83
C PRO A 285 -14.03 -19.74 49.14
N GLY A 286 -14.88 -19.36 48.20
CA GLY A 286 -16.34 -19.44 48.34
C GLY A 286 -17.14 -18.41 47.55
N ASP A 287 -16.50 -17.39 46.95
CA ASP A 287 -17.23 -16.47 46.08
C ASP A 287 -17.65 -17.19 44.77
N PRO A 288 -18.93 -17.10 44.36
CA PRO A 288 -19.35 -17.64 43.08
C PRO A 288 -18.53 -17.00 41.97
N ALA A 289 -18.01 -17.82 41.05
CA ALA A 289 -17.29 -17.33 39.89
C ALA A 289 -18.15 -16.23 39.20
N PRO A 290 -17.56 -15.06 38.88
CA PRO A 290 -18.33 -14.00 38.24
C PRO A 290 -18.99 -14.55 36.98
N ALA A 291 -20.30 -14.37 36.87
CA ALA A 291 -21.09 -14.86 35.74
C ALA A 291 -20.42 -14.46 34.43
N GLU A 292 -20.21 -15.42 33.53
CA GLU A 292 -19.59 -15.13 32.24
C GLU A 292 -20.44 -14.14 31.45
N VAL A 293 -19.81 -13.07 30.98
CA VAL A 293 -20.48 -12.09 30.13
C VAL A 293 -20.83 -12.77 28.80
N PRO A 294 -22.12 -12.79 28.38
CA PRO A 294 -22.52 -13.47 27.16
C PRO A 294 -21.79 -12.94 25.93
N TYR A 295 -21.57 -13.82 24.94
CA TYR A 295 -21.06 -13.41 23.63
C TYR A 295 -21.94 -12.31 23.03
N GLY A 296 -21.31 -11.35 22.38
CA GLY A 296 -21.97 -10.16 21.84
C GLY A 296 -22.08 -8.99 22.82
N ARG A 297 -21.76 -9.23 24.10
CA ARG A 297 -21.87 -8.23 25.16
C ARG A 297 -20.55 -7.95 25.89
N ARG A 298 -19.45 -8.55 25.43
CA ARG A 298 -18.11 -8.37 26.03
C ARG A 298 -17.47 -7.07 25.54
N LEU A 299 -16.79 -6.35 26.42
CA LEU A 299 -16.05 -5.12 26.08
C LEU A 299 -14.55 -5.40 26.06
N LEU A 300 -13.88 -4.99 24.98
CA LEU A 300 -12.45 -5.27 24.75
C LEU A 300 -11.53 -4.93 25.93
N PRO A 301 -11.61 -3.74 26.56
CA PRO A 301 -10.76 -3.42 27.71
C PRO A 301 -10.93 -4.40 28.88
N GLN A 302 -12.15 -4.89 29.11
CA GLN A 302 -12.44 -5.84 30.19
C GLN A 302 -11.93 -7.25 29.86
N ILE A 303 -11.99 -7.66 28.59
CA ILE A 303 -11.41 -8.93 28.14
C ILE A 303 -9.90 -8.94 28.45
N ILE A 304 -9.18 -7.92 27.99
CA ILE A 304 -7.72 -7.85 28.17
C ILE A 304 -7.34 -7.70 29.64
N ASP A 305 -8.06 -6.88 30.41
CA ASP A 305 -7.83 -6.77 31.85
C ASP A 305 -8.06 -8.11 32.57
N LYS A 306 -9.04 -8.93 32.14
CA LYS A 306 -9.27 -10.28 32.67
C LYS A 306 -8.15 -11.23 32.29
N VAL A 307 -7.75 -11.28 31.02
CA VAL A 307 -6.65 -12.15 30.55
C VAL A 307 -5.34 -11.80 31.26
N ALA A 308 -5.03 -10.52 31.46
CA ALA A 308 -3.82 -10.09 32.16
C ALA A 308 -3.78 -10.52 33.65
N VAL A 309 -4.94 -10.78 34.27
CA VAL A 309 -5.03 -11.28 35.64
C VAL A 309 -4.97 -12.81 35.68
N VAL A 310 -5.68 -13.49 34.78
CA VAL A 310 -5.83 -14.95 34.79
C VAL A 310 -4.63 -15.64 34.13
N GLU A 311 -4.14 -15.11 33.01
CA GLU A 311 -3.06 -15.67 32.19
C GLU A 311 -2.02 -14.58 31.82
N PRO A 312 -1.30 -14.00 32.81
CA PRO A 312 -0.45 -12.82 32.60
C PRO A 312 0.67 -13.03 31.56
N GLU A 313 1.19 -14.26 31.42
CA GLU A 313 2.27 -14.60 30.49
C GLU A 313 1.79 -14.99 29.09
N ARG A 314 0.47 -15.09 28.88
CA ARG A 314 -0.08 -15.46 27.58
C ARG A 314 0.33 -14.43 26.53
N ILE A 315 0.93 -14.89 25.44
CA ILE A 315 1.30 -14.01 24.33
C ILE A 315 0.04 -13.59 23.58
N VAL A 316 -0.18 -12.28 23.48
CA VAL A 316 -1.36 -11.69 22.80
C VAL A 316 -0.97 -11.01 21.49
N PHE A 317 0.24 -10.43 21.45
CA PHE A 317 0.79 -9.82 20.25
C PHE A 317 2.25 -10.23 20.06
N SER A 318 2.71 -10.28 18.81
CA SER A 318 4.14 -10.30 18.48
C SER A 318 4.46 -9.24 17.44
N LEU A 319 5.57 -8.53 17.63
CA LEU A 319 6.05 -7.55 16.65
C LEU A 319 7.13 -8.19 15.81
N ALA A 320 6.88 -8.33 14.51
CA ALA A 320 7.86 -8.87 13.60
C ALA A 320 8.90 -7.79 13.23
N THR A 321 10.18 -8.14 13.28
CA THR A 321 11.28 -7.32 12.75
C THR A 321 12.06 -8.13 11.73
N LEU A 322 12.51 -7.46 10.66
CA LEU A 322 13.30 -8.11 9.62
C LEU A 322 14.79 -8.05 9.99
N SER A 323 15.44 -9.21 10.06
CA SER A 323 16.89 -9.32 10.29
C SER A 323 17.52 -10.14 9.15
N GLY A 324 18.01 -9.45 8.13
CA GLY A 324 18.44 -10.11 6.89
C GLY A 324 17.24 -10.71 6.15
N ASP A 325 17.25 -12.02 5.95
CA ASP A 325 16.17 -12.78 5.28
C ASP A 325 15.20 -13.48 6.25
N SER A 326 15.43 -13.38 7.57
CA SER A 326 14.59 -13.99 8.61
C SER A 326 13.77 -12.95 9.38
N LEU A 327 12.70 -13.41 10.04
CA LEU A 327 11.89 -12.61 10.94
C LEU A 327 12.23 -12.94 12.38
N ASN A 328 12.37 -11.91 13.21
CA ASN A 328 12.39 -12.04 14.65
C ASN A 328 11.07 -11.54 15.22
N PHE A 329 10.58 -12.19 16.27
CA PHE A 329 9.32 -11.83 16.92
C PHE A 329 9.56 -11.35 18.35
N ASP A 330 9.24 -10.08 18.60
CA ASP A 330 9.19 -9.55 19.95
C ASP A 330 7.81 -9.86 20.55
N HIS A 331 7.75 -10.90 21.38
CA HIS A 331 6.52 -11.37 22.00
C HIS A 331 6.05 -10.45 23.13
N ILE A 332 4.75 -10.16 23.15
CA ILE A 332 4.10 -9.29 24.12
C ILE A 332 3.04 -10.11 24.87
N SER A 333 3.28 -10.30 26.17
CA SER A 333 2.34 -10.99 27.04
C SER A 333 1.15 -10.11 27.43
N ALA A 334 0.05 -10.73 27.86
CA ALA A 334 -1.17 -10.05 28.30
C ALA A 334 -0.88 -9.03 29.41
N ARG A 335 0.03 -9.35 30.34
CA ARG A 335 0.48 -8.42 31.39
C ARG A 335 1.17 -7.19 30.82
N ILE A 336 2.09 -7.36 29.86
CA ILE A 336 2.81 -6.24 29.24
C ILE A 336 1.83 -5.37 28.46
N PHE A 337 0.97 -6.00 27.65
CA PHE A 337 -0.02 -5.31 26.84
C PHE A 337 -1.02 -4.51 27.70
N SER A 338 -1.58 -5.11 28.76
CA SER A 338 -2.50 -4.43 29.69
C SER A 338 -1.84 -3.23 30.37
N LYS A 339 -0.58 -3.36 30.83
CA LYS A 339 0.18 -2.23 31.39
C LYS A 339 0.46 -1.14 30.35
N ALA A 340 0.78 -1.52 29.12
CA ALA A 340 0.99 -0.55 28.04
C ALA A 340 -0.29 0.21 27.71
N VAL A 341 -1.45 -0.46 27.67
CA VAL A 341 -2.76 0.18 27.53
C VAL A 341 -3.02 1.18 28.66
N ASP A 342 -2.75 0.80 29.91
CA ASP A 342 -2.92 1.71 31.05
C ASP A 342 -1.98 2.90 30.99
N LYS A 343 -0.72 2.67 30.59
CA LYS A 343 0.27 3.75 30.39
C LYS A 343 -0.19 4.72 29.30
N THR A 344 -0.68 4.21 28.17
CA THR A 344 -1.24 5.05 27.10
C THR A 344 -2.51 5.78 27.55
N ALA A 345 -3.37 5.15 28.36
CA ALA A 345 -4.56 5.80 28.92
C ALA A 345 -4.22 6.94 29.89
N TRP A 346 -3.26 6.73 30.79
CA TRP A 346 -2.76 7.80 31.67
C TRP A 346 -2.09 8.92 30.89
N TRP A 347 -1.30 8.60 29.86
CA TRP A 347 -0.72 9.59 28.95
C TRP A 347 -1.81 10.46 28.33
N LEU A 348 -2.83 9.85 27.71
CA LEU A 348 -3.92 10.58 27.06
C LEU A 348 -4.70 11.43 28.08
N ASN A 349 -5.12 10.82 29.19
CA ASN A 349 -5.87 11.52 30.24
C ASN A 349 -5.08 12.69 30.86
N SER A 350 -3.76 12.58 30.99
CA SER A 350 -2.93 13.67 31.54
C SER A 350 -2.88 14.90 30.63
N LEU A 351 -3.08 14.72 29.32
CA LEU A 351 -2.98 15.78 28.32
C LEU A 351 -4.33 16.41 27.98
N VAL A 352 -5.40 15.61 27.93
CA VAL A 352 -6.73 16.08 27.48
C VAL A 352 -7.85 15.85 28.49
N GLY A 353 -7.55 15.23 29.63
CA GLY A 353 -8.54 14.91 30.66
C GLY A 353 -9.52 13.82 30.24
N LYS A 354 -10.62 13.72 30.99
CA LYS A 354 -11.76 12.86 30.66
C LYS A 354 -12.89 13.75 30.12
N PRO A 355 -13.45 13.45 28.93
CA PRO A 355 -14.52 14.26 28.37
C PRO A 355 -15.89 13.88 28.94
N ASP A 356 -16.86 14.80 28.87
CA ASP A 356 -18.25 14.56 29.30
C ASP A 356 -18.99 13.57 28.39
N SER A 357 -18.59 13.51 27.12
CA SER A 357 -19.12 12.62 26.08
C SER A 357 -17.98 12.13 25.20
N VAL A 358 -18.14 10.97 24.54
CA VAL A 358 -17.07 10.41 23.72
C VAL A 358 -16.66 11.34 22.58
N GLN A 359 -15.37 11.72 22.55
CA GLN A 359 -14.79 12.62 21.54
C GLN A 359 -13.82 11.87 20.62
N PRO A 360 -13.72 12.26 19.33
CA PRO A 360 -12.78 11.64 18.42
C PRO A 360 -11.34 12.16 18.59
N VAL A 361 -10.38 11.28 18.35
CA VAL A 361 -8.93 11.59 18.33
C VAL A 361 -8.36 11.12 17.00
N GLY A 362 -7.91 12.06 16.16
CA GLY A 362 -7.37 11.75 14.83
C GLY A 362 -5.98 11.13 14.90
N TYR A 363 -5.72 10.10 14.10
CA TYR A 363 -4.41 9.44 14.04
C TYR A 363 -4.09 8.95 12.62
N ILE A 364 -2.88 9.27 12.15
CA ILE A 364 -2.20 8.61 11.04
C ILE A 364 -0.80 8.30 11.51
N GLY A 365 -0.53 7.02 11.71
CA GLY A 365 0.76 6.54 12.21
C GLY A 365 1.35 5.37 11.43
N PRO A 366 2.58 4.97 11.80
CA PRO A 366 3.21 3.76 11.28
C PRO A 366 2.41 2.50 11.63
N HIS A 367 2.47 1.49 10.77
CA HIS A 367 1.77 0.22 10.98
C HIS A 367 2.46 -0.60 12.08
N ASP A 368 2.16 -0.25 13.33
CA ASP A 368 2.66 -0.90 14.55
C ASP A 368 1.60 -0.89 15.67
N LEU A 369 1.98 -1.39 16.84
CA LEU A 369 1.11 -1.61 18.00
C LEU A 369 0.40 -0.34 18.50
N ARG A 370 0.86 0.86 18.13
CA ARG A 370 0.26 2.11 18.60
C ARG A 370 -1.18 2.31 18.15
N TYR A 371 -1.58 1.79 16.99
CA TYR A 371 -3.00 1.79 16.59
C TYR A 371 -3.85 1.02 17.61
N VAL A 372 -3.35 -0.13 18.07
CA VAL A 372 -4.03 -0.99 19.05
C VAL A 372 -4.06 -0.28 20.41
N LEU A 373 -2.90 0.13 20.92
CA LEU A 373 -2.79 0.79 22.24
C LEU A 373 -3.64 2.07 22.31
N LEU A 374 -3.60 2.90 21.26
CA LEU A 374 -4.38 4.13 21.20
C LEU A 374 -5.89 3.84 21.20
N THR A 375 -6.33 2.80 20.49
CA THR A 375 -7.76 2.40 20.49
C THR A 375 -8.23 2.03 21.90
N TYR A 376 -7.50 1.15 22.59
CA TYR A 376 -7.83 0.74 23.95
C TYR A 376 -7.78 1.91 24.94
N ALA A 377 -6.74 2.74 24.85
CA ALA A 377 -6.59 3.92 25.70
C ALA A 377 -7.73 4.93 25.49
N CYS A 378 -8.08 5.22 24.24
CA CYS A 378 -9.23 6.06 23.90
C CYS A 378 -10.49 5.53 24.59
N VAL A 379 -10.82 4.25 24.41
CA VAL A 379 -12.01 3.63 25.03
C VAL A 379 -11.96 3.75 26.56
N LYS A 380 -10.81 3.47 27.19
CA LYS A 380 -10.66 3.57 28.65
C LYS A 380 -10.91 4.99 29.18
N VAL A 381 -10.38 6.00 28.49
CA VAL A 381 -10.46 7.41 28.92
C VAL A 381 -11.82 8.04 28.58
N GLY A 382 -12.50 7.58 27.53
CA GLY A 382 -13.74 8.16 27.03
C GLY A 382 -13.59 8.91 25.70
N TYR A 383 -12.66 8.49 24.86
CA TYR A 383 -12.45 8.95 23.50
C TYR A 383 -12.66 7.81 22.50
N ALA A 384 -12.67 8.12 21.21
CA ALA A 384 -12.67 7.14 20.13
C ALA A 384 -11.61 7.50 19.09
N ALA A 385 -10.76 6.55 18.72
CA ALA A 385 -9.75 6.80 17.69
C ALA A 385 -10.41 6.98 16.31
N LEU A 386 -10.02 8.01 15.58
CA LEU A 386 -10.39 8.26 14.18
C LEU A 386 -9.17 7.96 13.30
N PHE A 387 -9.21 6.85 12.58
CA PHE A 387 -8.13 6.46 11.69
C PHE A 387 -8.39 6.95 10.27
N LEU A 388 -7.59 7.94 9.85
CA LEU A 388 -7.62 8.46 8.48
C LEU A 388 -6.61 7.72 7.60
N SER A 389 -6.93 7.59 6.32
CA SER A 389 -5.96 7.11 5.34
C SER A 389 -5.00 8.23 4.96
N PRO A 390 -3.67 8.00 4.94
CA PRO A 390 -2.71 8.96 4.41
C PRO A 390 -2.91 9.23 2.90
N LYS A 391 -3.75 8.43 2.22
CA LYS A 391 -4.10 8.58 0.81
C LYS A 391 -5.32 9.47 0.56
N ASN A 392 -5.95 10.01 1.60
CA ASN A 392 -7.07 10.94 1.43
C ASN A 392 -6.60 12.27 0.81
N SER A 393 -7.50 12.95 0.11
CA SER A 393 -7.29 14.37 -0.22
C SER A 393 -7.46 15.23 1.03
N LEU A 394 -6.86 16.42 1.01
CA LEU A 394 -6.98 17.40 2.09
C LEU A 394 -8.45 17.75 2.36
N GLU A 395 -9.21 18.04 1.31
CA GLU A 395 -10.63 18.39 1.40
C GLU A 395 -11.44 17.26 2.02
N GLY A 396 -11.14 16.01 1.64
CA GLY A 396 -11.81 14.84 2.18
C GLY A 396 -11.49 14.59 3.64
N ALA A 397 -10.23 14.79 4.04
CA ALA A 397 -9.82 14.66 5.44
C ALA A 397 -10.45 15.74 6.32
N LEU A 398 -10.44 17.01 5.88
CA LEU A 398 -11.04 18.13 6.59
C LEU A 398 -12.55 17.92 6.81
N ALA A 399 -13.26 17.47 5.77
CA ALA A 399 -14.69 17.21 5.89
C ALA A 399 -15.02 16.10 6.90
N VAL A 400 -14.22 15.03 6.96
CA VAL A 400 -14.37 13.98 7.98
C VAL A 400 -14.14 14.57 9.36
N LEU A 401 -13.05 15.32 9.57
CA LEU A 401 -12.72 15.94 10.86
C LEU A 401 -13.81 16.93 11.33
N GLU A 402 -14.35 17.73 10.41
CA GLU A 402 -15.45 18.66 10.67
C GLU A 402 -16.72 17.92 11.09
N SER A 403 -17.09 16.88 10.36
CA SER A 403 -18.35 16.17 10.59
C SER A 403 -18.44 15.46 11.95
N VAL A 404 -17.29 15.10 12.55
CA VAL A 404 -17.23 14.50 13.90
C VAL A 404 -16.70 15.47 14.96
N ASN A 405 -16.46 16.74 14.60
CA ASN A 405 -15.87 17.75 15.48
C ASN A 405 -14.56 17.30 16.14
N CYS A 406 -13.65 16.71 15.35
CA CYS A 406 -12.34 16.28 15.82
C CYS A 406 -11.39 17.48 15.99
N ASN A 407 -10.95 17.70 17.23
CA ASN A 407 -10.08 18.83 17.60
C ASN A 407 -8.76 18.39 18.24
N ILE A 408 -8.54 17.07 18.35
CA ILE A 408 -7.31 16.47 18.88
C ILE A 408 -6.69 15.63 17.77
N TRP A 409 -5.40 15.82 17.55
CA TRP A 409 -4.61 15.02 16.64
C TRP A 409 -3.45 14.37 17.38
N VAL A 410 -3.23 13.09 17.14
CA VAL A 410 -2.11 12.34 17.70
C VAL A 410 -1.11 12.06 16.58
N ASN A 411 0.15 12.35 16.84
CA ASN A 411 1.28 11.97 15.99
C ASN A 411 2.19 10.98 16.73
N ALA A 412 2.79 10.04 16.01
CA ALA A 412 3.85 9.20 16.55
C ALA A 412 5.11 10.06 16.82
N ALA A 413 5.59 10.12 18.07
CA ALA A 413 6.65 11.04 18.49
C ALA A 413 7.97 10.87 17.70
N ASP A 414 8.27 9.66 17.24
CA ASP A 414 9.47 9.29 16.48
C ASP A 414 9.29 9.38 14.96
N VAL A 415 8.14 9.89 14.48
CA VAL A 415 7.83 9.99 13.04
C VAL A 415 7.49 11.42 12.67
N PRO A 416 8.05 11.95 11.58
CA PRO A 416 7.60 13.23 11.06
C PRO A 416 6.13 13.17 10.66
N LEU A 417 5.42 14.29 10.82
CA LEU A 417 4.05 14.43 10.34
C LEU A 417 3.99 14.10 8.84
N VAL A 418 3.08 13.21 8.46
CA VAL A 418 2.84 12.93 7.04
C VAL A 418 2.32 14.19 6.35
N SER A 419 2.62 14.36 5.06
CA SER A 419 2.28 15.59 4.30
C SER A 419 0.83 16.04 4.49
N LEU A 420 -0.12 15.11 4.35
CA LEU A 420 -1.54 15.38 4.53
C LEU A 420 -1.86 15.99 5.90
N VAL A 421 -1.17 15.58 6.96
CA VAL A 421 -1.41 16.08 8.32
C VAL A 421 -0.85 17.48 8.50
N ASN A 422 0.30 17.79 7.89
CA ASN A 422 0.81 19.17 7.88
C ASN A 422 -0.23 20.11 7.24
N ASP A 423 -0.75 19.71 6.07
CA ASP A 423 -1.76 20.48 5.35
C ASP A 423 -3.06 20.65 6.17
N ILE A 424 -3.48 19.59 6.87
CA ILE A 424 -4.64 19.63 7.78
C ILE A 424 -4.39 20.64 8.91
N LEU A 425 -3.25 20.55 9.60
CA LEU A 425 -2.94 21.39 10.76
C LEU A 425 -2.76 22.87 10.38
N GLU A 426 -2.31 23.14 9.15
CA GLU A 426 -2.24 24.51 8.61
C GLU A 426 -3.63 25.09 8.36
N LYS A 427 -4.56 24.29 7.82
CA LYS A 427 -5.94 24.73 7.52
C LYS A 427 -6.88 24.72 8.73
N ARG A 428 -6.69 23.76 9.64
CA ARG A 428 -7.50 23.51 10.82
C ARG A 428 -6.55 23.26 12.00
N PRO A 429 -6.16 24.32 12.75
CA PRO A 429 -5.39 24.15 13.97
C PRO A 429 -6.11 23.21 14.95
N MET A 430 -5.38 22.22 15.47
CA MET A 430 -5.88 21.22 16.41
C MET A 430 -4.88 21.06 17.58
N ASN A 431 -5.34 20.48 18.68
CA ASN A 431 -4.45 20.09 19.77
C ASN A 431 -3.60 18.89 19.34
N LEU A 432 -2.31 19.12 19.08
CA LEU A 432 -1.37 18.11 18.60
C LEU A 432 -0.68 17.43 19.79
N LEU A 433 -0.92 16.12 19.94
CA LEU A 433 -0.30 15.27 20.95
C LEU A 433 0.78 14.39 20.33
N GLN A 434 1.84 14.12 21.08
CA GLN A 434 2.94 13.23 20.67
C GLN A 434 2.84 11.89 21.41
N LEU A 435 2.41 10.85 20.69
CA LEU A 435 2.30 9.49 21.19
C LEU A 435 3.70 8.86 21.33
N PRO A 436 4.08 8.40 22.53
CA PRO A 436 5.41 7.83 22.75
C PRO A 436 5.76 6.64 21.86
N GLU A 437 7.05 6.31 21.82
CA GLU A 437 7.56 5.15 21.10
C GLU A 437 7.01 3.84 21.65
N VAL A 438 6.89 2.81 20.80
CA VAL A 438 6.38 1.49 21.19
C VAL A 438 7.19 0.91 22.35
N ASN A 439 8.52 0.99 22.30
CA ASN A 439 9.39 0.46 23.36
C ASN A 439 9.18 1.19 24.69
N GLU A 440 8.94 2.51 24.64
CA GLU A 440 8.61 3.28 25.84
C GLU A 440 7.25 2.84 26.40
N LEU A 441 6.23 2.68 25.55
CA LEU A 441 4.90 2.23 25.98
C LEU A 441 4.93 0.80 26.56
N LEU A 442 5.78 -0.08 26.04
CA LEU A 442 5.95 -1.47 26.49
C LEU A 442 6.87 -1.62 27.71
N SER A 443 7.70 -0.62 28.03
CA SER A 443 8.59 -0.68 29.19
C SER A 443 7.83 -0.96 30.50
N ILE A 444 8.22 -2.04 31.18
CA ILE A 444 7.55 -2.51 32.40
C ILE A 444 8.06 -1.70 33.59
N GLY A 445 7.50 -0.50 33.77
CA GLY A 445 7.65 0.29 35.00
C GLY A 445 6.51 0.05 36.00
N THR A 446 6.49 0.84 37.07
CA THR A 446 5.34 0.95 37.96
C THR A 446 4.24 1.76 37.28
N VAL A 447 3.31 1.07 36.63
CA VAL A 447 2.14 1.69 35.98
C VAL A 447 0.91 1.41 36.84
N LYS A 448 0.25 2.47 37.32
CA LYS A 448 -1.03 2.36 38.02
C LYS A 448 -2.10 1.88 37.05
N ARG A 449 -3.00 1.00 37.49
CA ARG A 449 -4.13 0.56 36.69
C ARG A 449 -5.02 1.73 36.26
N PHE A 450 -5.40 1.79 34.98
CA PHE A 450 -6.44 2.70 34.50
C PHE A 450 -7.80 1.96 34.51
N PRO A 451 -8.75 2.35 35.37
CA PRO A 451 -10.01 1.62 35.50
C PRO A 451 -10.93 1.85 34.31
N TYR A 452 -11.61 0.77 33.86
CA TYR A 452 -12.73 0.85 32.93
C TYR A 452 -13.90 0.03 33.47
N THR A 453 -14.94 0.72 33.96
CA THR A 453 -16.04 0.13 34.73
C THR A 453 -17.38 0.20 34.02
N LYS A 454 -17.43 0.66 32.77
CA LYS A 454 -18.69 0.72 32.02
C LYS A 454 -19.27 -0.67 31.80
N THR A 455 -20.57 -0.77 31.96
CA THR A 455 -21.38 -1.91 31.53
C THR A 455 -21.55 -1.89 30.01
N PHE A 456 -21.95 -3.02 29.43
CA PHE A 456 -22.27 -3.08 28.00
C PHE A 456 -23.43 -2.12 27.65
N GLU A 457 -24.46 -2.04 28.49
CA GLU A 457 -25.59 -1.12 28.34
C GLU A 457 -25.17 0.34 28.21
N GLU A 458 -24.19 0.77 29.01
CA GLU A 458 -23.67 2.14 28.97
C GLU A 458 -22.84 2.39 27.71
N ALA A 459 -22.09 1.38 27.26
CA ALA A 459 -21.15 1.53 26.14
C ALA A 459 -21.76 1.24 24.75
N ILE A 460 -22.88 0.49 24.66
CA ILE A 460 -23.37 -0.11 23.41
C ILE A 460 -23.52 0.86 22.24
N ASN A 461 -23.95 2.09 22.51
CA ASN A 461 -24.17 3.14 21.50
C ASN A 461 -23.00 4.11 21.37
N GLU A 462 -22.00 4.01 22.24
CA GLU A 462 -20.81 4.84 22.16
C GLU A 462 -19.89 4.38 21.02
N PRO A 463 -19.24 5.31 20.31
CA PRO A 463 -18.28 4.96 19.28
C PRO A 463 -17.03 4.34 19.92
N PHE A 464 -16.69 3.14 19.47
CA PHE A 464 -15.41 2.47 19.74
C PHE A 464 -14.28 3.10 18.91
N CYS A 465 -14.54 3.31 17.62
CA CYS A 465 -13.65 4.01 16.71
C CYS A 465 -14.43 4.68 15.57
N TYR A 466 -13.76 5.53 14.81
CA TYR A 466 -14.27 6.10 13.57
C TYR A 466 -13.36 5.69 12.41
N LEU A 467 -14.00 5.27 11.31
CA LEU A 467 -13.36 5.07 10.01
C LEU A 467 -13.96 6.04 9.00
N HIS A 468 -13.57 5.96 7.72
CA HIS A 468 -14.16 6.79 6.68
C HIS A 468 -14.37 6.03 5.37
N THR A 469 -15.35 6.48 4.58
CA THR A 469 -15.54 5.99 3.20
C THR A 469 -14.43 6.51 2.27
N SER A 470 -14.18 5.83 1.14
CA SER A 470 -13.16 6.23 0.15
C SER A 470 -13.52 7.46 -0.70
N GLY A 471 -14.72 8.05 -0.56
CA GLY A 471 -15.11 9.28 -1.24
C GLY A 471 -15.31 9.16 -2.77
N SER A 472 -15.52 7.95 -3.31
CA SER A 472 -15.66 7.75 -4.76
C SER A 472 -16.90 8.39 -5.38
N THR A 473 -17.92 8.73 -4.58
CA THR A 473 -19.19 9.33 -5.01
C THR A 473 -19.44 10.73 -4.39
N GLY A 474 -18.42 11.34 -3.80
CA GLY A 474 -18.52 12.61 -3.09
C GLY A 474 -17.54 12.71 -1.92
N VAL A 475 -17.70 13.73 -1.08
CA VAL A 475 -16.81 13.96 0.05
C VAL A 475 -16.85 12.76 1.04
N PRO A 476 -15.69 12.19 1.45
CA PRO A 476 -15.62 11.13 2.45
C PRO A 476 -16.45 11.42 3.70
N LYS A 477 -17.18 10.41 4.19
CA LYS A 477 -17.97 10.49 5.42
C LYS A 477 -17.34 9.64 6.53
N PRO A 478 -17.40 10.09 7.79
CA PRO A 478 -17.05 9.25 8.93
C PRO A 478 -18.04 8.10 9.07
N ILE A 479 -17.55 6.95 9.51
CA ILE A 479 -18.35 5.78 9.87
C ILE A 479 -18.05 5.47 11.34
N PRO A 480 -18.93 5.85 12.29
CA PRO A 480 -18.79 5.44 13.68
C PRO A 480 -19.02 3.93 13.80
N TRP A 481 -18.11 3.23 14.45
CA TRP A 481 -18.34 1.85 14.87
C TRP A 481 -18.65 1.87 16.36
N SER A 482 -19.87 1.47 16.74
CA SER A 482 -20.25 1.40 18.14
C SER A 482 -19.76 0.13 18.82
N HIS A 483 -19.73 0.11 20.16
CA HIS A 483 -19.48 -1.12 20.90
C HIS A 483 -20.49 -2.24 20.58
N GLY A 484 -21.77 -1.88 20.34
CA GLY A 484 -22.78 -2.83 19.90
C GLY A 484 -22.48 -3.41 18.51
N LEU A 485 -22.02 -2.58 17.56
CA LEU A 485 -21.65 -3.05 16.23
C LEU A 485 -20.49 -4.04 16.29
N ILE A 486 -19.39 -3.71 16.99
CA ILE A 486 -18.25 -4.64 17.10
C ILE A 486 -18.63 -5.90 17.91
N GLY A 487 -19.55 -5.78 18.86
CA GLY A 487 -20.12 -6.90 19.60
C GLY A 487 -20.79 -7.92 18.67
N THR A 488 -21.32 -7.52 17.51
CA THR A 488 -21.89 -8.49 16.56
C THR A 488 -20.87 -9.51 16.06
N MET A 489 -19.58 -9.16 16.01
CA MET A 489 -18.51 -10.10 15.60
C MET A 489 -18.27 -11.17 16.65
N ASP A 490 -18.47 -10.83 17.92
CA ASP A 490 -18.47 -11.80 19.03
C ASP A 490 -19.73 -12.68 18.97
N ALA A 491 -20.88 -12.07 18.71
CA ALA A 491 -22.18 -12.74 18.61
C ALA A 491 -22.28 -13.72 17.43
N VAL A 492 -21.35 -13.72 16.45
CA VAL A 492 -21.26 -14.73 15.39
C VAL A 492 -21.24 -16.15 15.96
N ARG A 493 -20.66 -16.35 17.15
CA ARG A 493 -20.64 -17.62 17.88
C ARG A 493 -22.03 -18.11 18.31
N LEU A 494 -23.03 -17.23 18.31
CA LEU A 494 -24.41 -17.52 18.70
C LEU A 494 -25.33 -17.80 17.51
N LEU A 495 -24.82 -17.67 16.28
CA LEU A 495 -25.63 -17.91 15.10
C LEU A 495 -26.02 -19.40 15.02
N PRO A 496 -27.32 -19.73 14.87
CA PRO A 496 -27.72 -21.09 14.57
C PRO A 496 -27.22 -21.46 13.16
N PRO A 497 -27.09 -22.77 12.86
CA PRO A 497 -26.90 -23.22 11.49
C PRO A 497 -28.00 -22.67 10.56
N ALA A 498 -27.64 -22.36 9.32
CA ALA A 498 -28.62 -21.95 8.34
C ALA A 498 -29.44 -23.16 7.88
N GLU A 499 -30.76 -22.99 7.73
CA GLU A 499 -31.66 -24.06 7.30
C GLU A 499 -31.18 -24.68 5.97
N GLY A 500 -30.96 -25.99 5.95
CA GLY A 500 -30.42 -26.72 4.80
C GLY A 500 -28.90 -26.67 4.65
N TYR A 501 -28.18 -26.06 5.60
CA TYR A 501 -26.73 -25.96 5.65
C TYR A 501 -26.20 -26.31 7.05
N ASP A 502 -26.73 -27.39 7.64
CA ASP A 502 -26.36 -27.83 8.99
C ASP A 502 -24.86 -28.18 9.14
N ASP A 503 -24.17 -28.38 8.01
CA ASP A 503 -22.74 -28.64 7.91
C ASP A 503 -21.88 -27.36 7.80
N LEU A 504 -22.49 -26.21 7.52
CA LEU A 504 -21.77 -24.92 7.44
C LEU A 504 -21.74 -24.24 8.80
N LEU A 505 -20.63 -24.45 9.52
CA LEU A 505 -20.34 -23.73 10.75
C LEU A 505 -20.02 -22.25 10.47
N PRO A 506 -20.18 -21.35 11.47
CA PRO A 506 -19.73 -19.98 11.34
C PRO A 506 -18.24 -19.90 10.93
N TRP A 507 -17.89 -18.86 10.18
CA TRP A 507 -16.53 -18.65 9.64
C TRP A 507 -15.43 -18.52 10.71
N THR A 508 -15.80 -18.42 11.98
CA THR A 508 -14.89 -18.35 13.13
C THR A 508 -14.74 -19.70 13.84
N SER A 509 -15.39 -20.76 13.35
CA SER A 509 -15.47 -22.06 14.01
C SER A 509 -14.14 -22.83 14.02
N ASP A 510 -13.26 -22.53 13.08
CA ASP A 510 -11.91 -23.09 12.95
C ASP A 510 -10.88 -22.35 13.83
N TRP A 511 -11.25 -21.22 14.44
CA TRP A 511 -10.37 -20.43 15.29
C TRP A 511 -10.40 -20.91 16.74
N LYS A 512 -9.29 -21.49 17.17
CA LYS A 512 -9.09 -22.00 18.53
C LYS A 512 -8.38 -20.96 19.39
N PRO A 513 -8.65 -20.93 20.72
CA PRO A 513 -7.87 -20.12 21.63
C PRO A 513 -6.37 -20.42 21.50
N GLY A 514 -5.57 -19.37 21.30
CA GLY A 514 -4.12 -19.46 21.09
C GLY A 514 -3.69 -19.55 19.63
N ASP A 515 -4.62 -19.71 18.68
CA ASP A 515 -4.28 -19.68 17.25
C ASP A 515 -3.63 -18.36 16.89
N THR A 516 -2.65 -18.43 15.98
CA THR A 516 -1.86 -17.30 15.55
C THR A 516 -2.38 -16.76 14.22
N ILE A 517 -2.57 -15.44 14.16
CA ILE A 517 -2.96 -14.74 12.94
C ILE A 517 -1.95 -13.66 12.57
N TYR A 518 -1.83 -13.42 11.26
CA TYR A 518 -1.09 -12.30 10.69
C TYR A 518 -2.05 -11.47 9.82
N SER A 519 -2.15 -10.18 10.08
CA SER A 519 -2.93 -9.25 9.27
C SER A 519 -1.99 -8.38 8.43
N SER A 520 -2.31 -8.28 7.14
CA SER A 520 -1.66 -7.36 6.21
C SER A 520 -2.50 -6.11 5.93
N PHE A 521 -3.66 -5.98 6.58
CA PHE A 521 -4.60 -4.92 6.29
C PHE A 521 -4.15 -3.60 6.90
N PRO A 522 -4.28 -2.47 6.18
CA PRO A 522 -3.96 -1.17 6.77
C PRO A 522 -4.95 -0.84 7.90
N MET A 523 -4.44 -0.26 9.00
CA MET A 523 -5.23 0.11 10.18
C MET A 523 -6.20 1.30 9.96
N SER A 524 -6.11 1.96 8.80
CA SER A 524 -7.12 2.94 8.35
C SER A 524 -8.33 2.30 7.67
N HIS A 525 -8.33 0.98 7.49
CA HIS A 525 -9.43 0.21 6.90
C HIS A 525 -10.10 -0.68 7.95
N GLY A 526 -11.40 -0.93 7.79
CA GLY A 526 -12.15 -1.78 8.71
C GLY A 526 -11.58 -3.19 8.86
N ALA A 527 -11.02 -3.76 7.79
CA ALA A 527 -10.38 -5.08 7.87
C ALA A 527 -9.16 -5.10 8.81
N GLY A 528 -8.37 -4.01 8.88
CA GLY A 528 -7.28 -3.90 9.85
C GLY A 528 -7.80 -3.85 11.28
N ILE A 529 -8.80 -3.01 11.55
CA ILE A 529 -9.43 -2.95 12.89
C ILE A 529 -10.01 -4.30 13.30
N ILE A 530 -10.68 -5.00 12.39
CA ILE A 530 -11.22 -6.34 12.63
C ILE A 530 -10.09 -7.31 13.00
N MET A 531 -9.11 -7.47 12.11
CA MET A 531 -8.12 -8.54 12.23
C MET A 531 -7.06 -8.26 13.30
N ASP A 532 -6.69 -6.99 13.52
CA ASP A 532 -5.59 -6.62 14.43
C ASP A 532 -6.06 -6.22 15.84
N ILE A 533 -7.35 -5.89 16.03
CA ILE A 533 -7.86 -5.41 17.32
C ILE A 533 -9.01 -6.27 17.83
N LEU A 534 -10.04 -6.47 17.00
CA LEU A 534 -11.28 -7.12 17.44
C LEU A 534 -11.09 -8.63 17.58
N MET A 535 -10.62 -9.29 16.52
CA MET A 535 -10.51 -10.75 16.49
C MET A 535 -9.54 -11.30 17.53
N PRO A 536 -8.34 -10.72 17.74
CA PRO A 536 -7.42 -11.19 18.79
C PRO A 536 -8.04 -11.20 20.17
N ALA A 537 -8.76 -10.13 20.54
CA ALA A 537 -9.39 -10.03 21.84
C ALA A 537 -10.65 -10.90 21.96
N LEU A 538 -11.53 -10.89 20.95
CA LEU A 538 -12.80 -11.61 21.01
C LEU A 538 -12.62 -13.13 20.87
N PHE A 539 -11.64 -13.58 20.09
CA PHE A 539 -11.45 -15.00 19.79
C PHE A 539 -10.23 -15.61 20.47
N ASP A 540 -9.63 -14.91 21.43
CA ASP A 540 -8.51 -15.43 22.20
C ASP A 540 -7.33 -15.80 21.28
N LEU A 541 -7.05 -14.97 20.26
CA LEU A 541 -6.01 -15.23 19.27
C LEU A 541 -4.72 -14.47 19.59
N HIS A 542 -3.60 -15.02 19.12
CA HIS A 542 -2.30 -14.35 19.10
C HIS A 542 -2.14 -13.62 17.77
N CYS A 543 -1.89 -12.30 17.81
CA CYS A 543 -1.77 -11.48 16.60
C CYS A 543 -0.33 -11.05 16.32
N ILE A 544 0.16 -11.35 15.12
CA ILE A 544 1.47 -10.89 14.65
C ILE A 544 1.29 -9.62 13.82
N LEU A 545 1.93 -8.54 14.26
CA LEU A 545 2.05 -7.30 13.49
C LEU A 545 3.33 -7.34 12.64
N GLY A 546 3.20 -7.07 11.34
CA GLY A 546 4.31 -7.10 10.41
C GLY A 546 5.38 -6.03 10.68
N PRO A 547 6.58 -6.13 10.06
CA PRO A 547 7.63 -5.15 10.26
C PRO A 547 7.21 -3.77 9.77
N ARG A 548 7.32 -2.77 10.66
CA ARG A 548 6.89 -1.38 10.45
C ARG A 548 7.33 -0.75 9.12
N SER A 549 8.53 -1.08 8.63
CA SER A 549 9.14 -0.51 7.43
C SER A 549 8.93 -1.36 6.17
N VAL A 550 8.26 -2.50 6.27
CA VAL A 550 8.06 -3.45 5.18
C VAL A 550 6.59 -3.47 4.79
N LEU A 551 6.31 -3.10 3.53
CA LEU A 551 4.97 -3.25 3.00
C LEU A 551 4.61 -4.75 2.90
N PRO A 552 3.43 -5.16 3.41
CA PRO A 552 2.98 -6.53 3.27
C PRO A 552 2.98 -6.99 1.82
N ASN A 553 3.60 -8.15 1.58
CA ASN A 553 3.68 -8.79 0.28
C ASN A 553 3.72 -10.32 0.47
N VAL A 554 3.60 -11.07 -0.62
CA VAL A 554 3.52 -12.55 -0.56
C VAL A 554 4.75 -13.15 0.12
N ASN A 555 5.95 -12.66 -0.16
CA ASN A 555 7.17 -13.18 0.47
C ASN A 555 7.17 -12.95 1.99
N LEU A 556 6.70 -11.77 2.45
CA LEU A 556 6.58 -11.53 3.89
C LEU A 556 5.59 -12.49 4.54
N VAL A 557 4.44 -12.75 3.90
CA VAL A 557 3.44 -13.70 4.39
C VAL A 557 4.00 -15.13 4.44
N GLU A 558 4.69 -15.57 3.39
CA GLU A 558 5.33 -16.88 3.33
C GLU A 558 6.43 -17.04 4.39
N THR A 559 7.27 -16.02 4.57
CA THR A 559 8.30 -16.03 5.61
C THR A 559 7.66 -16.05 7.00
N THR A 560 6.65 -15.22 7.28
CA THR A 560 5.91 -15.29 8.56
C THR A 560 5.32 -16.67 8.78
N GLY A 561 4.66 -17.26 7.78
CA GLY A 561 4.04 -18.57 7.90
C GLY A 561 5.03 -19.71 8.19
N ARG A 562 6.24 -19.64 7.62
CA ARG A 562 7.32 -20.60 7.89
C ARG A 562 7.90 -20.44 9.30
N GLU A 563 8.24 -19.21 9.68
CA GLU A 563 8.89 -18.92 10.98
C GLU A 563 7.93 -19.05 12.18
N CYS A 564 6.62 -19.20 11.95
CA CYS A 564 5.63 -19.46 13.01
C CYS A 564 5.29 -20.96 13.18
N GLN A 565 5.79 -21.83 12.30
CA GLN A 565 5.60 -23.28 12.40
C GLN A 565 6.69 -23.97 13.23
N ASP A 566 7.83 -23.29 13.40
CA ASP A 566 8.95 -23.69 14.27
C ASP A 566 8.80 -23.08 15.66
#